data_AF-W6A7U1-F1
#
_entry.id   AF-W6A7U1-F1
#
_cell.length_a   1.000
_cell.length_b   1.000
_cell.length_c   1.000
_cell.angle_alpha   90.00
_cell.angle_beta   90.00
_cell.angle_gamma   90.00
#
_symmetry.space_group_name_H-M   'P 1'
#
loop_
_entity.id
_entity.type
_entity.pdbx_description
1 polymer ?
#
loop_
_entity_poly.entity_id
_entity_poly.type
_entity_poly.pdbx_seq_one_letter_code
_entity_poly.pdbx_strand_id
1 'polypeptide(L)'
;MNKIFMAMLPVMASTQLVNLTDSNNVINKSLDDLIILDDMSLKDVKVNVYNLDQEGNFNKNRLFQLFLSEAKKTNNDMIDNLNAIFKDFLINQDDWYFLDFPSSYPQIDTTIFSNINVFYVGTGNFEGSLSFTVEIANKSEIVKDLLADQFEKNELGILMNPKSEQNMIDLIFKYNPKAQVTSDDFLIKEISYYQITLEAKESSKYTGFVKFNYTTKFSLDWTGNSGTLRVNAYNSEQTKYWKQKFVFKSFLGKNKFLDLPNNKIAFSISGYTWDNKNDWNYFENIKTQEKELIIEETVITNYPISMNIDSGTNRIYHREYVNINKMKSDLSVNYEWINNFEFEIEFHLNVFAYATAINAYWARTESNVRIFDFIII
;
A
#
# COMPACT_ATOMS: atom_id res chain seq x y z
N MET A 1 -22.90 -67.21 -70.85
CA MET A 1 -22.01 -66.34 -70.04
C MET A 1 -22.57 -66.25 -68.64
N ASN A 2 -21.74 -66.64 -67.67
CA ASN A 2 -22.08 -66.89 -66.29
C ASN A 2 -22.59 -65.65 -65.55
N LYS A 3 -23.76 -65.79 -64.91
CA LYS A 3 -24.17 -65.01 -63.74
C LYS A 3 -24.12 -65.96 -62.55
N ILE A 4 -23.23 -65.72 -61.60
CA ILE A 4 -23.22 -66.42 -60.32
C ILE A 4 -23.64 -65.40 -59.26
N PHE A 5 -24.89 -65.55 -58.83
CA PHE A 5 -25.42 -65.05 -57.56
C PHE A 5 -24.87 -65.96 -56.46
N MET A 6 -24.14 -65.41 -55.48
CA MET A 6 -23.84 -66.10 -54.23
C MET A 6 -24.88 -65.69 -53.19
N ALA A 7 -25.77 -66.62 -52.87
CA ALA A 7 -26.70 -66.54 -51.77
C ALA A 7 -25.96 -66.81 -50.45
N MET A 8 -26.21 -65.96 -49.45
CA MET A 8 -25.89 -66.23 -48.05
C MET A 8 -26.75 -67.40 -47.55
N LEU A 9 -26.12 -68.41 -46.95
CA LEU A 9 -26.79 -69.41 -46.13
C LEU A 9 -26.51 -69.13 -44.64
N PRO A 10 -27.53 -69.16 -43.77
CA PRO A 10 -27.37 -69.02 -42.34
C PRO A 10 -26.88 -70.34 -41.72
N VAL A 11 -25.88 -70.27 -40.84
CA VAL A 11 -25.50 -71.40 -39.99
C VAL A 11 -26.33 -71.31 -38.71
N MET A 12 -27.26 -72.25 -38.57
CA MET A 12 -28.00 -72.50 -37.33
C MET A 12 -27.05 -73.06 -36.28
N ALA A 13 -26.91 -72.36 -35.15
CA ALA A 13 -26.34 -72.94 -33.94
C ALA A 13 -27.46 -73.65 -33.17
N SER A 14 -27.34 -74.97 -33.03
CA SER A 14 -28.20 -75.81 -32.22
C SER A 14 -28.02 -75.53 -30.74
N THR A 15 -29.14 -75.36 -30.06
CA THR A 15 -29.29 -75.37 -28.60
C THR A 15 -28.83 -76.70 -28.00
N GLN A 16 -27.90 -76.64 -27.04
CA GLN A 16 -27.82 -77.62 -25.96
C GLN A 16 -28.16 -76.91 -24.65
N LEU A 17 -29.37 -77.19 -24.14
CA LEU A 17 -29.71 -77.04 -22.74
C LEU A 17 -28.93 -78.11 -21.97
N VAL A 18 -27.99 -77.70 -21.12
CA VAL A 18 -27.53 -78.51 -20.00
C VAL A 18 -27.97 -77.80 -18.74
N ASN A 19 -29.07 -78.30 -18.17
CA ASN A 19 -29.36 -78.11 -16.74
C ASN A 19 -28.29 -78.85 -15.95
N LEU A 20 -27.46 -78.11 -15.22
CA LEU A 20 -26.76 -78.60 -14.04
C LEU A 20 -27.13 -77.66 -12.89
N THR A 21 -28.27 -77.98 -12.27
CA THR A 21 -28.51 -77.70 -10.87
C THR A 21 -27.50 -78.47 -10.03
N ASP A 22 -27.03 -77.79 -8.97
CA ASP A 22 -26.29 -78.32 -7.83
C ASP A 22 -24.89 -78.89 -8.08
N SER A 23 -23.92 -77.98 -8.14
CA SER A 23 -22.70 -78.19 -7.35
C SER A 23 -22.41 -76.93 -6.54
N ASN A 24 -22.60 -77.07 -5.23
CA ASN A 24 -22.04 -76.21 -4.20
C ASN A 24 -20.51 -76.20 -4.35
N ASN A 25 -19.99 -75.40 -5.28
CA ASN A 25 -18.66 -74.85 -5.16
C ASN A 25 -18.82 -73.51 -4.45
N VAL A 26 -19.03 -73.61 -3.13
CA VAL A 26 -18.48 -72.64 -2.20
C VAL A 26 -17.01 -72.54 -2.56
N ILE A 27 -16.66 -71.50 -3.31
CA ILE A 27 -15.27 -71.08 -3.44
C ILE A 27 -14.87 -70.70 -2.02
N ASN A 28 -14.26 -71.65 -1.31
CA ASN A 28 -13.34 -71.37 -0.22
C ASN A 28 -12.19 -70.55 -0.81
N LYS A 29 -12.43 -69.25 -1.02
CA LYS A 29 -11.37 -68.26 -0.89
C LYS A 29 -10.95 -68.36 0.56
N SER A 30 -9.67 -68.65 0.79
CA SER A 30 -9.08 -68.70 2.10
C SER A 30 -9.54 -67.49 2.93
N LEU A 31 -10.11 -67.76 4.10
CA LEU A 31 -10.42 -66.80 5.17
C LEU A 31 -9.16 -66.13 5.77
N ASP A 32 -8.00 -66.28 5.12
CA ASP A 32 -6.70 -65.87 5.65
C ASP A 32 -6.39 -64.37 5.48
N ASP A 33 -7.20 -63.60 4.74
CA ASP A 33 -7.00 -62.15 4.55
C ASP A 33 -8.30 -61.33 4.79
N LEU A 34 -9.10 -61.69 5.79
CA LEU A 34 -10.22 -60.85 6.22
C LEU A 34 -9.67 -59.60 6.94
N ILE A 35 -9.95 -58.41 6.40
CA ILE A 35 -9.57 -57.13 6.99
C ILE A 35 -10.71 -56.62 7.86
N ILE A 36 -10.50 -56.64 9.18
CA ILE A 36 -11.43 -56.04 10.15
C ILE A 36 -11.16 -54.54 10.20
N LEU A 37 -12.07 -53.74 9.64
CA LEU A 37 -11.92 -52.30 9.52
C LEU A 37 -11.95 -51.60 10.89
N ASP A 38 -12.73 -52.13 11.84
CA ASP A 38 -12.85 -51.58 13.19
C ASP A 38 -11.52 -51.64 13.96
N ASP A 39 -10.63 -52.56 13.59
CA ASP A 39 -9.30 -52.73 14.19
C ASP A 39 -8.26 -51.78 13.56
N MET A 40 -8.60 -51.07 12.48
CA MET A 40 -7.69 -50.14 11.80
C MET A 40 -7.63 -48.79 12.52
N SER A 41 -6.63 -48.63 13.39
CA SER A 41 -6.34 -47.34 14.03
C SER A 41 -5.48 -46.45 13.12
N LEU A 42 -6.13 -45.66 12.26
CA LEU A 42 -5.45 -44.69 11.41
C LEU A 42 -5.08 -43.42 12.19
N LYS A 43 -3.86 -42.93 11.99
CA LYS A 43 -3.42 -41.59 12.38
C LYS A 43 -4.14 -40.53 11.55
N ASP A 44 -4.26 -39.34 12.15
CA ASP A 44 -4.84 -38.15 11.52
C ASP A 44 -4.33 -37.93 10.10
N VAL A 45 -5.29 -37.78 9.18
CA VAL A 45 -5.02 -37.53 7.77
C VAL A 45 -5.16 -36.04 7.50
N LYS A 46 -4.26 -35.47 6.70
CA LYS A 46 -4.35 -34.07 6.27
C LYS A 46 -4.48 -34.00 4.77
N VAL A 47 -5.47 -33.28 4.26
CA VAL A 47 -5.69 -33.13 2.82
C VAL A 47 -5.91 -31.67 2.42
N ASN A 48 -5.47 -31.30 1.21
CA ASN A 48 -5.86 -30.05 0.55
C ASN A 48 -6.88 -30.35 -0.55
N VAL A 49 -8.07 -29.76 -0.49
CA VAL A 49 -9.15 -30.00 -1.45
C VAL A 49 -9.28 -28.93 -2.52
N TYR A 50 -8.37 -27.96 -2.58
CA TYR A 50 -8.44 -26.84 -3.53
C TYR A 50 -8.69 -27.30 -4.98
N ASN A 51 -7.91 -28.27 -5.46
CA ASN A 51 -8.06 -28.80 -6.82
C ASN A 51 -9.41 -29.49 -7.06
N LEU A 52 -10.00 -30.14 -6.03
CA LEU A 52 -11.34 -30.75 -6.13
C LEU A 52 -12.45 -29.70 -6.10
N ASP A 53 -12.29 -28.64 -5.31
CA ASP A 53 -13.26 -27.54 -5.21
C ASP A 53 -13.37 -26.75 -6.52
N GLN A 54 -12.24 -26.58 -7.24
CA GLN A 54 -12.23 -25.93 -8.57
C GLN A 54 -13.02 -26.69 -9.65
N GLU A 55 -13.34 -27.98 -9.44
CA GLU A 55 -14.17 -28.76 -10.38
C GLU A 55 -15.68 -28.42 -10.28
N GLY A 56 -16.06 -27.59 -9.30
CA GLY A 56 -17.36 -26.93 -9.22
C GLY A 56 -18.49 -27.75 -8.60
N ASN A 57 -18.28 -29.04 -8.30
CA ASN A 57 -19.26 -29.89 -7.62
C ASN A 57 -18.61 -30.73 -6.53
N PHE A 58 -19.25 -30.78 -5.36
CA PHE A 58 -18.82 -31.64 -4.27
C PHE A 58 -18.91 -33.12 -4.70
N ASN A 59 -17.76 -33.79 -4.77
CA ASN A 59 -17.66 -35.20 -5.12
C ASN A 59 -17.14 -36.02 -3.94
N LYS A 60 -18.08 -36.66 -3.25
CA LYS A 60 -17.84 -37.52 -2.09
C LYS A 60 -16.85 -38.65 -2.35
N ASN A 61 -16.99 -39.34 -3.49
CA ASN A 61 -16.16 -40.49 -3.83
C ASN A 61 -14.72 -40.07 -4.14
N ARG A 62 -14.53 -38.95 -4.87
CA ARG A 62 -13.20 -38.37 -5.09
C ARG A 62 -12.55 -37.90 -3.80
N LEU A 63 -13.31 -37.28 -2.90
CA LEU A 63 -12.80 -36.85 -1.61
C LEU A 63 -12.34 -38.05 -0.76
N PHE A 64 -13.09 -39.15 -0.76
CA PHE A 64 -12.68 -40.37 -0.06
C PHE A 64 -11.43 -41.02 -0.68
N GLN A 65 -11.33 -41.04 -2.01
CA GLN A 65 -10.11 -41.49 -2.69
C GLN A 65 -8.89 -40.65 -2.29
N LEU A 66 -9.06 -39.32 -2.14
CA LEU A 66 -8.01 -38.43 -1.66
C LEU A 66 -7.64 -38.75 -0.20
N PHE A 67 -8.63 -38.95 0.67
CA PHE A 67 -8.39 -39.36 2.06
C PHE A 67 -7.58 -40.66 2.15
N LEU A 68 -7.97 -41.70 1.42
CA LEU A 68 -7.25 -42.97 1.39
C LEU A 68 -5.83 -42.82 0.81
N SER A 69 -5.64 -41.95 -0.18
CA SER A 69 -4.34 -41.67 -0.78
C SER A 69 -3.39 -40.98 0.20
N GLU A 70 -3.89 -40.00 0.97
CA GLU A 70 -3.10 -39.32 1.99
C GLU A 70 -2.90 -40.19 3.24
N ALA A 71 -3.88 -41.01 3.63
CA ALA A 71 -3.78 -41.95 4.75
C ALA A 71 -2.62 -42.93 4.56
N LYS A 72 -2.36 -43.38 3.32
CA LYS A 72 -1.22 -44.26 3.00
C LYS A 72 0.14 -43.64 3.31
N LYS A 73 0.26 -42.32 3.25
CA LYS A 73 1.53 -41.61 3.53
C LYS A 73 1.81 -41.50 5.03
N THR A 74 0.76 -41.45 5.86
CA THR A 74 0.87 -41.29 7.31
C THR A 74 0.79 -42.60 8.09
N ASN A 75 0.21 -43.65 7.49
CA ASN A 75 -0.04 -44.96 8.09
C ASN A 75 0.70 -46.09 7.33
N ASN A 76 2.03 -45.99 7.26
CA ASN A 76 2.88 -46.91 6.48
C ASN A 76 2.77 -48.38 6.91
N ASP A 77 2.46 -48.64 8.18
CA ASP A 77 2.25 -49.96 8.77
C ASP A 77 0.96 -50.64 8.30
N MET A 78 0.01 -49.88 7.75
CA MET A 78 -1.28 -50.38 7.25
C MET A 78 -1.42 -50.22 5.73
N ILE A 79 -0.32 -50.01 5.02
CA ILE A 79 -0.33 -49.64 3.59
C ILE A 79 -1.00 -50.70 2.71
N ASP A 80 -0.81 -52.00 3.01
CA ASP A 80 -1.40 -53.09 2.26
C ASP A 80 -2.92 -53.15 2.45
N ASN A 81 -3.40 -52.97 3.68
CA ASN A 81 -4.83 -52.87 3.98
C ASN A 81 -5.45 -51.64 3.30
N LEU A 82 -4.81 -50.47 3.38
CA LEU A 82 -5.27 -49.25 2.71
C LEU A 82 -5.25 -49.38 1.18
N ASN A 83 -4.32 -50.14 0.61
CA ASN A 83 -4.30 -50.47 -0.81
C ASN A 83 -5.46 -51.39 -1.21
N ALA A 84 -5.77 -52.40 -0.39
CA ALA A 84 -6.90 -53.27 -0.59
C ALA A 84 -8.22 -52.50 -0.56
N ILE A 85 -8.41 -51.65 0.46
CA ILE A 85 -9.59 -50.78 0.61
C ILE A 85 -9.73 -49.85 -0.61
N PHE A 86 -8.64 -49.17 -0.99
CA PHE A 86 -8.65 -48.26 -2.13
C PHE A 86 -9.03 -48.97 -3.44
N LYS A 87 -8.47 -50.16 -3.67
CA LYS A 87 -8.75 -50.95 -4.87
C LYS A 87 -10.19 -51.44 -4.90
N ASP A 88 -10.69 -51.95 -3.78
CA ASP A 88 -12.07 -52.40 -3.69
C ASP A 88 -13.06 -51.24 -3.86
N PHE A 89 -12.82 -50.12 -3.19
CA PHE A 89 -13.63 -48.91 -3.35
C PHE A 89 -13.70 -48.43 -4.80
N LEU A 90 -12.63 -48.56 -5.59
CA LEU A 90 -12.66 -48.20 -7.01
C LEU A 90 -13.56 -49.10 -7.85
N ILE A 91 -13.69 -50.38 -7.49
CA ILE A 91 -14.42 -51.39 -8.26
C ILE A 91 -15.88 -51.48 -7.79
N ASN A 92 -16.10 -51.46 -6.47
CA ASN A 92 -17.37 -51.75 -5.81
C ASN A 92 -17.83 -50.55 -4.95
N GLN A 93 -17.93 -49.35 -5.52
CA GLN A 93 -18.27 -48.13 -4.76
C GLN A 93 -19.56 -48.25 -3.95
N ASP A 94 -20.56 -48.97 -4.49
CA ASP A 94 -21.87 -49.15 -3.87
C ASP A 94 -21.83 -50.04 -2.61
N ASP A 95 -20.75 -50.79 -2.39
CA ASP A 95 -20.55 -51.62 -1.19
C ASP A 95 -20.07 -50.79 0.01
N TRP A 96 -19.74 -49.51 -0.18
CA TRP A 96 -19.20 -48.61 0.85
C TRP A 96 -20.20 -47.52 1.22
N TYR A 97 -20.77 -47.64 2.42
CA TYR A 97 -21.77 -46.71 2.93
C TYR A 97 -21.15 -45.71 3.91
N PHE A 98 -21.23 -44.42 3.60
CA PHE A 98 -20.66 -43.39 4.48
C PHE A 98 -21.71 -42.89 5.46
N LEU A 99 -21.41 -43.05 6.75
CA LEU A 99 -22.24 -42.61 7.87
C LEU A 99 -21.94 -41.17 8.22
N ASP A 100 -20.66 -40.88 8.50
CA ASP A 100 -20.16 -39.54 8.82
C ASP A 100 -19.17 -39.10 7.74
N PHE A 101 -19.56 -38.08 6.97
CA PHE A 101 -18.75 -37.53 5.88
C PHE A 101 -19.13 -36.05 5.66
N PRO A 102 -18.18 -35.16 5.32
CA PRO A 102 -18.50 -33.77 5.01
C PRO A 102 -19.53 -33.68 3.87
N SER A 103 -20.43 -32.69 3.95
CA SER A 103 -21.45 -32.45 2.92
C SER A 103 -21.01 -31.44 1.84
N SER A 104 -19.90 -30.72 2.08
CA SER A 104 -19.31 -29.76 1.15
C SER A 104 -17.80 -29.66 1.37
N TYR A 105 -17.09 -29.05 0.42
CA TYR A 105 -15.73 -28.57 0.67
C TYR A 105 -15.76 -27.38 1.63
N PRO A 106 -14.73 -27.18 2.48
CA PRO A 106 -14.58 -25.95 3.25
C PRO A 106 -14.39 -24.75 2.31
N GLN A 107 -14.70 -23.54 2.77
CA GLN A 107 -14.49 -22.31 1.99
C GLN A 107 -12.99 -22.12 1.67
N ILE A 108 -12.69 -21.44 0.56
CA ILE A 108 -11.31 -21.10 0.18
C ILE A 108 -10.61 -20.41 1.36
N ASP A 109 -9.37 -20.81 1.61
CA ASP A 109 -8.48 -20.41 2.70
C ASP A 109 -8.95 -20.78 4.12
N THR A 110 -9.91 -21.69 4.24
CA THR A 110 -10.35 -22.24 5.53
C THR A 110 -9.91 -23.69 5.73
N THR A 111 -10.03 -24.18 6.98
CA THR A 111 -9.69 -25.54 7.37
C THR A 111 -10.74 -26.06 8.35
N ILE A 112 -11.18 -27.29 8.15
CA ILE A 112 -12.13 -27.98 9.03
C ILE A 112 -11.58 -29.32 9.47
N PHE A 113 -12.03 -29.80 10.62
CA PHE A 113 -11.76 -31.15 11.11
C PHE A 113 -13.04 -31.97 10.99
N SER A 114 -12.94 -33.17 10.45
CA SER A 114 -14.08 -34.05 10.25
C SER A 114 -13.73 -35.47 10.66
N ASN A 115 -14.67 -36.15 11.33
CA ASN A 115 -14.58 -37.59 11.57
C ASN A 115 -15.24 -38.30 10.41
N ILE A 116 -14.51 -39.21 9.79
CA ILE A 116 -14.96 -40.01 8.67
C ILE A 116 -15.33 -41.39 9.21
N ASN A 117 -16.53 -41.86 8.91
CA ASN A 117 -16.98 -43.21 9.22
C ASN A 117 -17.62 -43.85 7.99
N VAL A 118 -17.02 -44.93 7.50
CA VAL A 118 -17.47 -45.67 6.32
C VAL A 118 -17.66 -47.13 6.66
N PHE A 119 -18.85 -47.65 6.40
CA PHE A 119 -19.23 -49.03 6.66
C PHE A 119 -19.18 -49.85 5.37
N TYR A 120 -18.64 -51.07 5.43
CA TYR A 120 -18.64 -51.99 4.31
C TYR A 120 -19.83 -52.96 4.41
N VAL A 121 -20.63 -53.05 3.33
CA VAL A 121 -21.80 -53.95 3.23
C VAL A 121 -21.67 -55.00 2.12
N GLY A 122 -20.54 -55.01 1.42
CA GLY A 122 -20.30 -55.93 0.32
C GLY A 122 -20.02 -57.36 0.76
N THR A 123 -19.73 -58.21 -0.22
CA THR A 123 -19.42 -59.65 0.00
C THR A 123 -17.92 -59.96 -0.10
N GLY A 124 -17.08 -58.92 -0.06
CA GLY A 124 -15.63 -59.00 -0.19
C GLY A 124 -14.91 -59.33 1.12
N ASN A 125 -13.63 -58.96 1.19
CA ASN A 125 -12.70 -59.33 2.27
C ASN A 125 -12.65 -58.30 3.41
N PHE A 126 -13.72 -57.52 3.63
CA PHE A 126 -13.75 -56.49 4.66
C PHE A 126 -14.93 -56.73 5.60
N GLU A 127 -14.73 -56.44 6.88
CA GLU A 127 -15.79 -56.48 7.90
C GLU A 127 -15.71 -55.24 8.79
N GLY A 128 -16.86 -54.66 9.14
CA GLY A 128 -16.95 -53.53 10.08
C GLY A 128 -16.93 -52.14 9.44
N SER A 129 -16.48 -51.15 10.21
CA SER A 129 -16.42 -49.74 9.84
C SER A 129 -14.99 -49.17 9.87
N LEU A 130 -14.64 -48.38 8.86
CA LEU A 130 -13.40 -47.61 8.85
C LEU A 130 -13.68 -46.22 9.42
N SER A 131 -13.06 -45.91 10.57
CA SER A 131 -13.24 -44.64 11.27
C SER A 131 -11.92 -43.89 11.49
N PHE A 132 -11.85 -42.62 11.11
CA PHE A 132 -10.64 -41.78 11.29
C PHE A 132 -10.94 -40.28 11.22
N THR A 133 -10.07 -39.46 11.81
CA THR A 133 -10.18 -38.00 11.76
C THR A 133 -9.34 -37.42 10.61
N VAL A 134 -9.89 -36.43 9.92
CA VAL A 134 -9.25 -35.74 8.80
C VAL A 134 -9.26 -34.23 9.02
N GLU A 135 -8.10 -33.59 8.83
CA GLU A 135 -7.95 -32.16 8.64
C GLU A 135 -8.09 -31.84 7.14
N ILE A 136 -9.18 -31.15 6.77
CA ILE A 136 -9.51 -30.80 5.39
C ILE A 136 -9.25 -29.29 5.22
N ALA A 137 -8.20 -28.95 4.50
CA ALA A 137 -7.88 -27.58 4.13
C ALA A 137 -8.33 -27.29 2.69
N ASN A 138 -8.79 -26.08 2.40
CA ASN A 138 -9.02 -25.59 1.03
C ASN A 138 -8.11 -24.38 0.78
N LYS A 139 -6.80 -24.62 0.73
CA LYS A 139 -5.82 -23.55 0.56
C LYS A 139 -5.44 -23.41 -0.90
N SER A 140 -5.54 -22.19 -1.42
CA SER A 140 -5.13 -21.90 -2.80
C SER A 140 -3.69 -22.32 -3.05
N GLU A 141 -3.49 -23.13 -4.09
CA GLU A 141 -2.15 -23.55 -4.55
C GLU A 141 -1.53 -22.53 -5.51
N ILE A 142 -2.21 -21.40 -5.78
CA ILE A 142 -1.67 -20.33 -6.62
C ILE A 142 -0.51 -19.69 -5.85
N VAL A 143 0.72 -20.14 -6.16
CA VAL A 143 1.94 -19.46 -5.77
C VAL A 143 1.92 -18.08 -6.41
N LYS A 144 1.61 -17.06 -5.60
CA LYS A 144 1.64 -15.67 -6.03
C LYS A 144 3.08 -15.20 -6.15
N ASP A 145 3.39 -14.49 -7.23
CA ASP A 145 4.69 -13.86 -7.41
C ASP A 145 4.90 -12.73 -6.39
N LEU A 146 6.14 -12.45 -6.01
CA LEU A 146 6.42 -11.30 -5.16
C LEU A 146 6.24 -10.00 -5.94
N LEU A 147 5.52 -9.05 -5.35
CA LEU A 147 5.31 -7.72 -5.95
C LEU A 147 6.64 -6.99 -6.16
N ALA A 148 7.59 -7.14 -5.24
CA ALA A 148 8.91 -6.53 -5.32
C ALA A 148 9.72 -6.97 -6.55
N ASP A 149 9.55 -8.22 -7.00
CA ASP A 149 10.30 -8.78 -8.13
C ASP A 149 9.82 -8.22 -9.48
N GLN A 150 8.69 -7.50 -9.49
CA GLN A 150 8.12 -6.91 -10.69
C GLN A 150 8.72 -5.54 -11.03
N PHE A 151 9.49 -4.95 -10.12
CA PHE A 151 10.09 -3.64 -10.30
C PHE A 151 11.61 -3.76 -10.36
N GLU A 152 12.22 -3.31 -11.47
CA GLU A 152 13.68 -3.33 -11.66
C GLU A 152 14.38 -2.26 -10.78
N LYS A 153 13.69 -1.18 -10.44
CA LYS A 153 14.23 0.01 -9.76
C LYS A 153 13.34 0.47 -8.62
N ASN A 154 13.92 0.45 -7.43
CA ASN A 154 13.29 0.95 -6.20
C ASN A 154 13.80 2.34 -5.79
N GLU A 155 14.92 2.80 -6.36
CA GLU A 155 15.47 4.14 -6.15
C GLU A 155 15.03 5.06 -7.30
N LEU A 156 14.14 6.01 -7.03
CA LEU A 156 13.57 6.91 -8.04
C LEU A 156 14.35 8.22 -8.22
N GLY A 157 15.39 8.44 -7.40
CA GLY A 157 16.24 9.64 -7.46
C GLY A 157 15.56 10.89 -6.89
N ILE A 158 15.76 12.04 -7.56
CA ILE A 158 15.22 13.34 -7.12
C ILE A 158 13.88 13.59 -7.79
N LEU A 159 12.83 13.80 -6.99
CA LEU A 159 11.50 14.15 -7.46
C LEU A 159 11.24 15.63 -7.24
N MET A 160 11.02 16.36 -8.33
CA MET A 160 10.71 17.79 -8.31
C MET A 160 9.22 17.99 -8.11
N ASN A 161 8.84 18.71 -7.04
CA ASN A 161 7.45 19.13 -6.79
C ASN A 161 6.38 18.05 -7.02
N PRO A 162 6.44 16.90 -6.32
CA PRO A 162 5.39 15.89 -6.37
C PRO A 162 4.00 16.50 -6.08
N LYS A 163 3.00 16.11 -6.87
CA LYS A 163 1.69 16.79 -6.91
C LYS A 163 0.52 15.99 -6.36
N SER A 164 0.61 14.67 -6.39
CA SER A 164 -0.46 13.75 -5.96
C SER A 164 0.08 12.34 -5.80
N GLU A 165 -0.69 11.47 -5.14
CA GLU A 165 -0.41 10.04 -5.06
C GLU A 165 -0.33 9.40 -6.46
N GLN A 166 -1.27 9.73 -7.36
CA GLN A 166 -1.23 9.22 -8.74
C GLN A 166 0.05 9.64 -9.46
N ASN A 167 0.51 10.88 -9.27
CA ASN A 167 1.76 11.35 -9.88
C ASN A 167 2.96 10.53 -9.39
N MET A 168 2.95 10.05 -8.14
CA MET A 168 3.97 9.16 -7.60
C MET A 168 3.92 7.77 -8.26
N ILE A 169 2.72 7.21 -8.44
CA ILE A 169 2.53 5.95 -9.15
C ILE A 169 3.00 6.05 -10.61
N ASP A 170 2.65 7.13 -11.31
CA ASP A 170 3.09 7.37 -12.68
C ASP A 170 4.62 7.44 -12.78
N LEU A 171 5.28 8.06 -11.79
CA LEU A 171 6.74 8.12 -11.71
C LEU A 171 7.34 6.72 -11.48
N ILE A 172 6.76 5.91 -10.59
CA ILE A 172 7.21 4.53 -10.38
C ILE A 172 7.18 3.74 -11.69
N PHE A 173 6.08 3.80 -12.45
CA PHE A 173 5.97 3.13 -13.74
C PHE A 173 6.90 3.71 -14.80
N LYS A 174 7.12 5.03 -14.80
CA LYS A 174 8.10 5.67 -15.68
C LYS A 174 9.52 5.13 -15.45
N TYR A 175 9.90 4.87 -14.20
CA TYR A 175 11.20 4.30 -13.85
C TYR A 175 11.27 2.77 -14.03
N ASN A 176 10.11 2.11 -14.08
CA ASN A 176 9.95 0.66 -14.23
C ASN A 176 9.09 0.31 -15.46
N PRO A 177 9.51 0.68 -16.69
CA PRO A 177 8.66 0.56 -17.88
C PRO A 177 8.35 -0.90 -18.29
N LYS A 178 9.06 -1.87 -17.72
CA LYS A 178 8.85 -3.31 -17.97
C LYS A 178 8.07 -4.01 -16.87
N ALA A 179 7.62 -3.29 -15.84
CA ALA A 179 6.81 -3.87 -14.79
C ALA A 179 5.53 -4.48 -15.38
N GLN A 180 5.23 -5.73 -15.01
CA GLN A 180 4.00 -6.43 -15.44
C GLN A 180 2.82 -6.20 -14.48
N VAL A 181 2.98 -5.22 -13.60
CA VAL A 181 2.02 -4.84 -12.55
C VAL A 181 1.21 -3.64 -13.03
N THR A 182 -0.05 -3.58 -12.62
CA THR A 182 -0.93 -2.43 -12.84
C THR A 182 -1.33 -1.79 -11.51
N SER A 183 -1.89 -0.57 -11.54
CA SER A 183 -2.40 0.08 -10.32
C SER A 183 -3.53 -0.71 -9.63
N ASP A 184 -4.17 -1.62 -10.35
CA ASP A 184 -5.23 -2.47 -9.79
C ASP A 184 -4.65 -3.60 -8.91
N ASP A 185 -3.38 -3.94 -9.08
CA ASP A 185 -2.73 -5.05 -8.36
C ASP A 185 -2.25 -4.69 -6.95
N PHE A 186 -2.13 -3.40 -6.63
CA PHE A 186 -1.61 -2.94 -5.34
C PHE A 186 -2.40 -1.77 -4.76
N LEU A 187 -2.14 -1.48 -3.49
CA LEU A 187 -2.57 -0.28 -2.79
C LEU A 187 -1.35 0.45 -2.21
N ILE A 188 -1.49 1.76 -1.97
CA ILE A 188 -0.48 2.54 -1.26
C ILE A 188 -0.65 2.24 0.23
N LYS A 189 0.32 1.54 0.81
CA LYS A 189 0.34 1.24 2.24
C LYS A 189 0.83 2.44 3.04
N GLU A 190 1.90 3.06 2.56
CA GLU A 190 2.51 4.23 3.19
C GLU A 190 3.05 5.18 2.14
N ILE A 191 2.97 6.48 2.41
CA ILE A 191 3.55 7.52 1.58
C ILE A 191 4.13 8.64 2.45
N SER A 192 5.30 9.14 2.04
CA SER A 192 6.03 10.26 2.65
C SER A 192 6.73 11.08 1.56
N TYR A 193 7.46 12.13 1.96
CA TYR A 193 8.25 12.95 1.05
C TYR A 193 9.59 12.32 0.62
N TYR A 194 9.91 11.12 1.11
CA TYR A 194 11.15 10.42 0.75
C TYR A 194 10.94 8.95 0.41
N GLN A 195 9.72 8.45 0.56
CA GLN A 195 9.40 7.04 0.36
C GLN A 195 7.92 6.82 0.04
N ILE A 196 7.65 5.80 -0.76
CA ILE A 196 6.33 5.21 -0.92
C ILE A 196 6.43 3.69 -0.80
N THR A 197 5.48 3.07 -0.10
CA THR A 197 5.36 1.62 0.07
C THR A 197 4.07 1.16 -0.58
N LEU A 198 4.19 0.22 -1.52
CA LEU A 198 3.06 -0.43 -2.17
C LEU A 198 2.87 -1.83 -1.60
N GLU A 199 1.62 -2.25 -1.41
CA GLU A 199 1.24 -3.56 -0.91
C GLU A 199 0.33 -4.26 -1.91
N ALA A 200 0.62 -5.53 -2.21
CA ALA A 200 -0.18 -6.32 -3.13
C ALA A 200 -1.60 -6.50 -2.59
N LYS A 201 -2.61 -6.28 -3.43
CA LYS A 201 -4.00 -6.57 -3.04
C LYS A 201 -4.22 -8.07 -2.96
N GLU A 202 -5.11 -8.50 -2.07
CA GLU A 202 -5.50 -9.92 -1.93
C GLU A 202 -6.05 -10.50 -3.24
N SER A 203 -6.75 -9.69 -4.04
CA SER A 203 -7.28 -10.08 -5.35
C SER A 203 -6.22 -10.14 -6.46
N SER A 204 -5.01 -9.64 -6.22
CA SER A 204 -3.94 -9.65 -7.22
C SER A 204 -3.26 -11.02 -7.30
N LYS A 205 -2.58 -11.26 -8.42
CA LYS A 205 -1.68 -12.42 -8.60
C LYS A 205 -0.34 -12.28 -7.85
N TYR A 206 -0.15 -11.18 -7.12
CA TYR A 206 1.09 -10.87 -6.40
C TYR A 206 0.90 -10.94 -4.89
N THR A 207 2.01 -11.04 -4.16
CA THR A 207 2.06 -10.98 -2.69
C THR A 207 3.19 -10.08 -2.19
N GLY A 208 3.11 -9.67 -0.93
CA GLY A 208 4.12 -8.86 -0.26
C GLY A 208 4.02 -7.36 -0.56
N PHE A 209 5.13 -6.66 -0.32
CA PHE A 209 5.25 -5.21 -0.44
C PHE A 209 6.51 -4.82 -1.20
N VAL A 210 6.50 -3.63 -1.79
CA VAL A 210 7.67 -3.00 -2.41
C VAL A 210 7.80 -1.57 -1.90
N LYS A 211 9.03 -1.17 -1.63
CA LYS A 211 9.37 0.16 -1.11
C LYS A 211 10.19 0.90 -2.16
N PHE A 212 9.73 2.10 -2.50
CA PHE A 212 10.48 3.01 -3.36
C PHE A 212 10.99 4.19 -2.56
N ASN A 213 12.27 4.52 -2.71
CA ASN A 213 12.90 5.67 -2.06
C ASN A 213 13.17 6.78 -3.07
N TYR A 214 13.12 8.02 -2.59
CA TYR A 214 13.41 9.21 -3.38
C TYR A 214 13.80 10.39 -2.49
N THR A 215 14.35 11.43 -3.11
CA THR A 215 14.54 12.74 -2.49
C THR A 215 13.55 13.72 -3.09
N THR A 216 12.65 14.30 -2.29
CA THR A 216 11.82 15.40 -2.79
C THR A 216 12.60 16.71 -2.77
N LYS A 217 12.57 17.42 -3.89
CA LYS A 217 13.04 18.81 -3.98
C LYS A 217 11.87 19.73 -4.30
N PHE A 218 11.67 20.72 -3.43
CA PHE A 218 10.66 21.75 -3.62
C PHE A 218 11.27 22.94 -4.37
N SER A 219 10.68 23.33 -5.49
CA SER A 219 11.00 24.59 -6.17
C SER A 219 9.95 25.62 -5.77
N LEU A 220 10.39 26.66 -5.05
CA LEU A 220 9.54 27.71 -4.53
C LEU A 220 9.87 29.02 -5.26
N ASP A 221 9.37 29.14 -6.49
CA ASP A 221 9.64 30.29 -7.34
C ASP A 221 8.71 31.45 -6.95
N TRP A 222 9.14 32.24 -5.96
CA TRP A 222 8.40 33.42 -5.54
C TRP A 222 9.35 34.58 -5.21
N THR A 223 8.94 35.78 -5.56
CA THR A 223 9.64 37.02 -5.15
C THR A 223 8.62 38.08 -4.78
N GLY A 224 8.86 38.75 -3.67
CA GLY A 224 8.11 39.90 -3.22
C GLY A 224 8.98 41.15 -3.23
N ASN A 225 8.42 42.27 -3.67
CA ASN A 225 9.09 43.57 -3.64
C ASN A 225 8.10 44.65 -3.26
N SER A 226 8.40 45.40 -2.19
CA SER A 226 7.55 46.48 -1.73
C SER A 226 7.62 47.73 -2.61
N GLY A 227 8.65 47.84 -3.47
CA GLY A 227 9.11 49.13 -3.96
C GLY A 227 9.53 50.04 -2.79
N THR A 228 9.79 51.31 -3.05
CA THR A 228 10.06 52.27 -1.96
C THR A 228 8.75 52.78 -1.39
N LEU A 229 8.45 52.41 -0.14
CA LEU A 229 7.41 53.07 0.62
C LEU A 229 7.99 54.31 1.28
N ARG A 230 7.49 55.49 0.90
CA ARG A 230 7.87 56.79 1.49
C ARG A 230 6.66 57.53 2.00
N VAL A 231 6.75 58.06 3.21
CA VAL A 231 5.81 59.04 3.78
C VAL A 231 6.55 60.29 4.23
N ASN A 232 5.94 61.45 4.01
CA ASN A 232 6.40 62.75 4.47
C ASN A 232 5.27 63.39 5.26
N ALA A 233 5.48 63.70 6.53
CA ALA A 233 4.51 64.33 7.40
C ALA A 233 4.92 65.77 7.74
N TYR A 234 3.96 66.68 7.67
CA TYR A 234 4.06 68.04 8.20
C TYR A 234 2.74 68.39 8.88
N ASN A 235 2.79 68.72 10.17
CA ASN A 235 1.60 68.98 11.00
C ASN A 235 0.47 67.92 10.82
N SER A 236 0.85 66.64 10.69
CA SER A 236 -0.05 65.55 10.35
C SER A 236 0.59 64.20 10.64
N GLU A 237 -0.23 63.14 10.60
CA GLU A 237 0.19 61.75 10.55
C GLU A 237 0.07 61.22 9.12
N GLN A 238 1.05 60.42 8.68
CA GLN A 238 1.08 59.80 7.37
C GLN A 238 1.57 58.36 7.50
N THR A 239 0.86 57.43 6.86
CA THR A 239 1.16 56.00 6.91
C THR A 239 1.07 55.40 5.52
N LYS A 240 1.98 54.48 5.20
CA LYS A 240 1.85 53.58 4.06
C LYS A 240 2.15 52.16 4.50
N TYR A 241 1.43 51.23 3.90
CA TYR A 241 1.63 49.80 4.12
C TYR A 241 1.87 49.09 2.80
N TRP A 242 2.64 48.02 2.85
CA TRP A 242 2.73 47.02 1.80
C TRP A 242 2.47 45.65 2.40
N LYS A 243 1.79 44.83 1.62
CA LYS A 243 1.36 43.50 2.01
C LYS A 243 1.55 42.56 0.83
N GLN A 244 2.22 41.43 1.04
CA GLN A 244 2.32 40.39 0.02
C GLN A 244 2.30 39.00 0.65
N LYS A 245 1.70 38.05 -0.05
CA LYS A 245 1.46 36.69 0.41
C LYS A 245 2.19 35.67 -0.48
N PHE A 246 2.77 34.67 0.16
CA PHE A 246 3.28 33.44 -0.43
C PHE A 246 2.49 32.26 0.12
N VAL A 247 2.14 31.29 -0.72
CA VAL A 247 1.44 30.07 -0.30
C VAL A 247 2.24 28.87 -0.75
N PHE A 248 2.73 28.11 0.23
CA PHE A 248 3.30 26.79 0.01
C PHE A 248 2.20 25.74 0.00
N LYS A 249 2.24 24.83 -0.99
CA LYS A 249 1.28 23.73 -1.13
C LYS A 249 1.96 22.40 -0.84
N SER A 250 1.57 21.77 0.25
CA SER A 250 1.96 20.41 0.63
C SER A 250 1.01 19.42 -0.02
N PHE A 251 1.49 18.52 -0.89
CA PHE A 251 0.63 17.52 -1.54
C PHE A 251 0.22 16.34 -0.64
N LEU A 252 1.03 15.97 0.36
CA LEU A 252 0.69 14.91 1.34
C LEU A 252 0.07 15.47 2.62
N GLY A 253 -0.12 16.77 2.66
CA GLY A 253 -0.65 17.48 3.80
C GLY A 253 0.37 17.75 4.90
N LYS A 254 -0.08 18.42 5.95
CA LYS A 254 0.74 18.99 7.03
C LYS A 254 1.48 17.90 7.77
N ASN A 255 0.76 16.88 8.26
CA ASN A 255 1.36 15.86 9.11
C ASN A 255 2.53 15.15 8.41
N LYS A 256 2.33 14.71 7.16
CA LYS A 256 3.38 14.06 6.36
C LYS A 256 4.54 14.99 6.03
N PHE A 257 4.25 16.28 5.87
CA PHE A 257 5.29 17.27 5.65
C PHE A 257 6.12 17.52 6.92
N LEU A 258 5.48 17.54 8.10
CA LEU A 258 6.17 17.72 9.39
C LEU A 258 7.05 16.54 9.79
N ASP A 259 6.84 15.37 9.19
CA ASP A 259 7.72 14.19 9.32
C ASP A 259 9.09 14.41 8.65
N LEU A 260 9.27 15.48 7.85
CA LEU A 260 10.58 15.84 7.32
C LEU A 260 11.54 16.23 8.47
N PRO A 261 12.80 15.74 8.47
CA PRO A 261 13.76 16.01 9.55
C PRO A 261 13.95 17.50 9.84
N ASN A 262 13.90 18.30 8.79
CA ASN A 262 13.91 19.75 8.87
C ASN A 262 12.61 20.26 8.25
N ASN A 263 11.67 20.66 9.11
CA ASN A 263 10.34 21.12 8.76
C ASN A 263 10.29 22.66 8.80
N LYS A 264 11.28 23.30 8.17
CA LYS A 264 11.43 24.76 8.16
C LYS A 264 11.45 25.28 6.73
N ILE A 265 10.92 26.48 6.56
CA ILE A 265 11.02 27.24 5.32
C ILE A 265 11.87 28.46 5.60
N ALA A 266 12.94 28.64 4.83
CA ALA A 266 13.76 29.82 4.89
C ALA A 266 13.54 30.65 3.62
N PHE A 267 13.71 31.96 3.75
CA PHE A 267 13.73 32.89 2.64
C PHE A 267 14.82 33.92 2.85
N SER A 268 15.29 34.49 1.75
CA SER A 268 16.22 35.61 1.74
C SER A 268 15.48 36.94 1.76
N ILE A 269 15.96 37.88 2.56
CA ILE A 269 15.50 39.27 2.60
C ILE A 269 16.64 40.24 2.29
N SER A 270 16.31 41.31 1.57
CA SER A 270 17.19 42.44 1.27
C SER A 270 16.41 43.75 1.25
N GLY A 271 17.11 44.89 1.43
CA GLY A 271 16.52 46.22 1.36
C GLY A 271 17.06 47.19 2.41
N TYR A 272 16.29 48.23 2.71
CA TYR A 272 16.71 49.31 3.59
C TYR A 272 15.55 49.98 4.34
N THR A 273 15.93 50.77 5.34
CA THR A 273 15.12 51.79 6.00
C THR A 273 15.84 53.13 5.99
N TRP A 274 15.09 54.22 6.01
CA TRP A 274 15.62 55.57 6.14
C TRP A 274 14.70 56.41 7.02
N ASP A 275 15.25 57.26 7.87
CA ASP A 275 14.52 58.32 8.57
C ASP A 275 15.40 59.57 8.72
N ASN A 276 14.80 60.73 8.95
CA ASN A 276 15.53 62.01 9.06
C ASN A 276 16.64 62.02 10.12
N LYS A 277 16.56 61.15 11.14
CA LYS A 277 17.46 61.17 12.30
C LYS A 277 18.66 60.25 12.12
N ASN A 278 18.43 59.03 11.64
CA ASN A 278 19.42 57.96 11.61
C ASN A 278 19.84 57.57 10.18
N ASP A 279 19.42 58.33 9.17
CA ASP A 279 19.80 58.14 7.75
C ASP A 279 19.53 56.71 7.24
N TRP A 280 20.22 56.28 6.18
CA TRP A 280 20.09 54.94 5.61
C TRP A 280 20.56 53.86 6.59
N ASN A 281 19.74 52.84 6.76
CA ASN A 281 20.09 51.62 7.47
C ASN A 281 19.60 50.42 6.65
N TYR A 282 20.54 49.67 6.11
CA TYR A 282 20.27 48.43 5.39
C TYR A 282 19.91 47.34 6.40
N PHE A 283 19.27 46.25 5.97
CA PHE A 283 18.94 45.17 6.91
C PHE A 283 20.20 44.45 7.41
N GLU A 284 20.90 45.03 8.38
CA GLU A 284 22.04 44.41 9.07
C GLU A 284 21.54 43.49 10.20
N ASN A 285 22.04 42.25 10.18
CA ASN A 285 22.15 41.33 11.30
C ASN A 285 20.89 41.10 12.18
N ILE A 286 20.07 40.13 11.77
CA ILE A 286 19.43 39.26 12.78
C ILE A 286 20.55 38.33 13.26
N LYS A 287 20.86 38.40 14.57
CA LYS A 287 21.90 37.65 15.29
C LYS A 287 21.73 36.12 15.22
N THR A 288 21.84 35.53 14.04
CA THR A 288 21.93 34.09 13.83
C THR A 288 23.18 33.81 13.02
N GLN A 289 24.06 32.98 13.55
CA GLN A 289 25.43 32.70 13.11
C GLN A 289 25.56 32.03 11.71
N GLU A 290 24.80 32.47 10.71
CA GLU A 290 24.85 31.88 9.36
C GLU A 290 25.24 32.90 8.30
N LYS A 291 26.40 32.60 7.68
CA LYS A 291 27.09 33.25 6.54
C LYS A 291 26.38 34.44 5.90
N GLU A 292 26.92 35.63 6.15
CA GLU A 292 26.64 36.84 5.37
C GLU A 292 27.22 36.72 3.96
N LEU A 293 26.46 37.15 2.96
CA LEU A 293 26.95 37.43 1.62
C LEU A 293 26.54 38.84 1.25
N ILE A 294 27.50 39.76 1.23
CA ILE A 294 27.30 41.15 0.81
C ILE A 294 27.46 41.20 -0.71
N ILE A 295 26.39 41.53 -1.43
CA ILE A 295 26.42 41.80 -2.87
C ILE A 295 26.04 43.26 -3.04
N GLU A 296 26.93 44.09 -3.59
CA GLU A 296 26.62 45.47 -3.99
C GLU A 296 25.90 46.29 -2.89
N GLU A 297 26.52 46.39 -1.70
CA GLU A 297 25.99 47.15 -0.54
C GLU A 297 24.66 46.60 0.06
N THR A 298 24.22 45.42 -0.38
CA THR A 298 22.99 44.80 0.09
C THR A 298 23.28 43.57 0.95
N VAL A 299 22.74 43.54 2.17
CA VAL A 299 22.83 42.39 3.09
C VAL A 299 21.71 41.41 2.78
N ILE A 300 22.06 40.14 2.56
CA ILE A 300 21.12 39.03 2.40
C ILE A 300 21.06 38.25 3.71
N THR A 301 19.87 38.15 4.30
CA THR A 301 19.63 37.36 5.52
C THR A 301 18.68 36.20 5.25
N ASN A 302 19.03 34.99 5.70
CA ASN A 302 18.14 33.84 5.69
C ASN A 302 17.27 33.81 6.94
N TYR A 303 15.94 33.88 6.78
CA TYR A 303 14.99 33.87 7.89
C TYR A 303 14.22 32.55 7.96
N PRO A 304 14.49 31.66 8.94
CA PRO A 304 13.78 30.40 9.06
C PRO A 304 12.42 30.54 9.78
N ILE A 305 11.38 29.95 9.21
CA ILE A 305 10.07 29.76 9.83
C ILE A 305 9.87 28.27 10.08
N SER A 306 9.60 27.90 11.34
CA SER A 306 9.17 26.55 11.69
C SER A 306 7.76 26.33 11.15
N MET A 307 7.51 25.21 10.48
CA MET A 307 6.16 24.82 10.04
C MET A 307 5.43 23.97 11.09
N ASN A 308 6.08 23.60 12.19
CA ASN A 308 5.47 22.82 13.29
C ASN A 308 4.56 23.65 14.22
N ILE A 309 4.14 24.83 13.77
CA ILE A 309 3.25 25.74 14.49
C ILE A 309 2.06 26.05 13.61
N ASP A 310 0.88 26.13 14.20
CA ASP A 310 -0.36 26.36 13.47
C ASP A 310 -0.40 27.76 12.88
N SER A 311 0.03 28.75 13.66
CA SER A 311 0.21 30.11 13.22
C SER A 311 1.25 30.83 14.07
N GLY A 312 1.73 31.97 13.58
CA GLY A 312 2.61 32.85 14.34
C GLY A 312 2.90 34.15 13.61
N THR A 313 3.42 35.10 14.38
CA THR A 313 3.87 36.39 13.87
C THR A 313 5.28 36.60 14.36
N ASN A 314 6.19 36.85 13.44
CA ASN A 314 7.53 37.27 13.75
C ASN A 314 7.78 38.67 13.21
N ARG A 315 8.38 39.53 14.04
CA ARG A 315 8.86 40.83 13.61
C ARG A 315 10.28 40.68 13.09
N ILE A 316 10.48 40.92 11.79
CA ILE A 316 11.78 40.81 11.12
C ILE A 316 12.66 41.99 11.52
N TYR A 317 12.12 43.21 11.47
CA TYR A 317 12.80 44.38 12.01
C TYR A 317 11.80 45.41 12.53
N HIS A 318 12.31 46.27 13.41
CA HIS A 318 11.58 47.42 13.94
C HIS A 318 12.53 48.59 14.11
N ARG A 319 12.25 49.69 13.44
CA ARG A 319 12.97 50.95 13.58
C ARG A 319 11.98 52.03 13.99
N GLU A 320 12.23 52.67 15.11
CA GLU A 320 11.37 53.74 15.64
C GLU A 320 12.23 54.86 16.21
N TYR A 321 11.88 56.08 15.84
CA TYR A 321 12.38 57.31 16.43
C TYR A 321 11.20 58.11 16.98
N VAL A 322 11.30 58.50 18.26
CA VAL A 322 10.28 59.30 18.95
C VAL A 322 10.92 60.52 19.58
N ASN A 323 10.44 61.70 19.19
CA ASN A 323 10.67 62.98 19.86
C ASN A 323 9.46 63.89 19.57
N ILE A 324 9.66 65.17 19.25
CA ILE A 324 8.62 66.07 18.74
C ILE A 324 8.00 65.56 17.43
N ASN A 325 8.79 64.86 16.62
CA ASN A 325 8.35 64.10 15.45
C ASN A 325 8.47 62.61 15.77
N LYS A 326 7.65 61.78 15.13
CA LYS A 326 7.70 60.33 15.25
C LYS A 326 7.85 59.69 13.88
N MET A 327 8.80 58.77 13.75
CA MET A 327 9.08 58.04 12.51
C MET A 327 9.23 56.56 12.84
N LYS A 328 8.54 55.69 12.10
CA LYS A 328 8.55 54.25 12.34
C LYS A 328 8.61 53.50 11.00
N SER A 329 9.40 52.43 10.97
CA SER A 329 9.39 51.41 9.93
C SER A 329 9.37 50.04 10.60
N ASP A 330 8.45 49.18 10.18
CA ASP A 330 8.22 47.88 10.80
C ASP A 330 7.95 46.84 9.72
N LEU A 331 8.70 45.74 9.74
CA LEU A 331 8.43 44.58 8.90
C LEU A 331 8.13 43.38 9.79
N SER A 332 6.97 42.78 9.57
CA SER A 332 6.60 41.52 10.18
C SER A 332 6.22 40.48 9.13
N VAL A 333 6.34 39.22 9.53
CA VAL A 333 5.86 38.07 8.79
C VAL A 333 4.85 37.34 9.66
N ASN A 334 3.65 37.16 9.13
CA ASN A 334 2.63 36.29 9.67
C ASN A 334 2.68 34.99 8.88
N TYR A 335 2.48 33.86 9.53
CA TYR A 335 2.45 32.57 8.86
C TYR A 335 1.44 31.67 9.53
N GLU A 336 0.75 30.85 8.76
CA GLU A 336 -0.23 29.90 9.29
C GLU A 336 -0.52 28.75 8.33
N TRP A 337 -0.89 27.59 8.87
CA TRP A 337 -1.55 26.55 8.11
C TRP A 337 -3.02 26.93 7.91
N ILE A 338 -3.39 27.36 6.70
CA ILE A 338 -4.78 27.67 6.36
C ILE A 338 -5.64 26.40 6.42
N ASN A 339 -5.07 25.27 5.99
CA ASN A 339 -5.68 23.96 6.00
C ASN A 339 -4.59 22.88 6.01
N ASN A 340 -4.97 21.60 5.90
CA ASN A 340 -3.99 20.51 5.90
C ASN A 340 -2.99 20.57 4.73
N PHE A 341 -3.27 21.26 3.63
CA PHE A 341 -2.45 21.23 2.41
C PHE A 341 -1.77 22.57 2.08
N GLU A 342 -2.15 23.67 2.75
CA GLU A 342 -1.67 25.01 2.40
C GLU A 342 -1.10 25.73 3.62
N PHE A 343 0.17 26.14 3.50
CA PHE A 343 0.87 26.99 4.47
C PHE A 343 1.08 28.38 3.87
N GLU A 344 0.55 29.39 4.55
CA GLU A 344 0.61 30.78 4.17
C GLU A 344 1.75 31.50 4.87
N ILE A 345 2.44 32.38 4.14
CA ILE A 345 3.41 33.32 4.68
C ILE A 345 3.06 34.70 4.13
N GLU A 346 2.69 35.61 5.01
CA GLU A 346 2.22 36.95 4.70
C GLU A 346 3.15 38.00 5.29
N PHE A 347 3.69 38.85 4.43
CA PHE A 347 4.63 39.91 4.79
C PHE A 347 3.92 41.24 4.91
N HIS A 348 4.22 41.98 5.97
CA HIS A 348 3.65 43.30 6.25
C HIS A 348 4.77 44.30 6.49
N LEU A 349 4.91 45.25 5.57
CA LEU A 349 5.78 46.41 5.75
C LEU A 349 4.91 47.62 6.07
N ASN A 350 5.21 48.32 7.15
CA ASN A 350 4.54 49.55 7.54
C ASN A 350 5.54 50.68 7.75
N VAL A 351 5.30 51.83 7.10
CA VAL A 351 6.06 53.06 7.30
C VAL A 351 5.13 54.16 7.79
N PHE A 352 5.55 54.85 8.85
CA PHE A 352 4.76 55.86 9.54
C PHE A 352 5.61 57.10 9.84
N ALA A 353 5.06 58.29 9.59
CA ALA A 353 5.64 59.56 10.01
C ALA A 353 4.59 60.47 10.65
N TYR A 354 4.99 61.19 11.68
CA TYR A 354 4.23 62.24 12.34
C TYR A 354 5.13 63.44 12.62
N ALA A 355 4.61 64.64 12.39
CA ALA A 355 5.28 65.88 12.73
C ALA A 355 4.28 66.91 13.27
N THR A 356 4.70 67.72 14.24
CA THR A 356 3.91 68.84 14.78
C THR A 356 4.15 70.13 13.99
N ALA A 357 3.18 71.07 13.98
CA ALA A 357 3.39 72.41 13.43
C ALA A 357 4.48 73.23 14.15
N ILE A 358 4.77 72.91 15.42
CA ILE A 358 5.51 73.78 16.34
C ILE A 358 7.00 73.89 15.99
N ASN A 359 7.57 72.94 15.24
CA ASN A 359 9.01 72.89 14.99
C ASN A 359 9.45 72.96 13.52
N ALA A 360 8.54 73.28 12.58
CA ALA A 360 8.80 73.50 11.14
C ALA A 360 9.54 72.40 10.33
N TYR A 361 10.08 71.35 10.96
CA TYR A 361 10.77 70.25 10.30
C TYR A 361 9.77 69.14 9.94
N TRP A 362 9.61 68.91 8.64
CA TRP A 362 8.92 67.76 8.08
C TRP A 362 9.58 66.45 8.56
N ALA A 363 8.78 65.43 8.87
CA ALA A 363 9.26 64.10 9.22
C ALA A 363 9.13 63.17 8.00
N ARG A 364 10.17 62.43 7.65
CA ARG A 364 10.11 61.43 6.59
C ARG A 364 10.68 60.12 7.06
N THR A 365 10.00 59.06 6.64
CA THR A 365 10.49 57.70 6.79
C THR A 365 10.31 56.97 5.48
N GLU A 366 11.22 56.04 5.21
CA GLU A 366 11.19 55.19 4.04
C GLU A 366 11.61 53.78 4.36
N SER A 367 11.09 52.85 3.57
CA SER A 367 11.65 51.52 3.51
C SER A 367 11.42 50.87 2.15
N ASN A 368 12.36 50.02 1.76
CA ASN A 368 12.22 49.07 0.67
C ASN A 368 12.58 47.68 1.19
N VAL A 369 11.80 46.68 0.78
CA VAL A 369 12.01 45.28 1.10
C VAL A 369 11.86 44.46 -0.17
N ARG A 370 12.81 43.55 -0.40
CA ARG A 370 12.73 42.47 -1.38
C ARG A 370 12.94 41.13 -0.69
N ILE A 371 12.05 40.19 -0.96
CA ILE A 371 12.02 38.84 -0.38
C ILE A 371 12.07 37.83 -1.52
N PHE A 372 12.95 36.84 -1.43
CA PHE A 372 13.26 35.91 -2.52
C PHE A 372 13.88 34.61 -1.98
N ASP A 373 14.21 33.67 -2.87
CA ASP A 373 14.90 32.41 -2.56
C ASP A 373 14.26 31.61 -1.41
N PHE A 374 12.99 31.26 -1.56
CA PHE A 374 12.33 30.35 -0.64
C PHE A 374 12.93 28.94 -0.78
N ILE A 375 13.34 28.36 0.33
CA ILE A 375 13.88 27.00 0.39
C ILE A 375 13.27 26.25 1.58
N ILE A 376 13.04 24.95 1.40
CA ILE A 376 12.75 24.04 2.52
C ILE A 376 14.10 23.50 2.96
N ILE A 377 14.49 23.87 4.18
CA ILE A 377 15.74 23.45 4.81
C ILE A 377 15.51 22.21 5.64
#